data_AF-A0A6L3F4V3-F1
#
_entry.id   AF-A0A6L3F4V3-F1
#
_cell.length_a   1.000
_cell.length_b   1.000
_cell.length_c   1.000
_cell.angle_alpha   90.00
_cell.angle_beta   90.00
_cell.angle_gamma   90.00
#
_symmetry.space_group_name_H-M   'P 1'
#
loop_
_entity.id
_entity.type
_entity.pdbx_description
1 polymer ?
#
loop_
_entity_poly.entity_id
_entity_poly.type
_entity_poly.pdbx_seq_one_letter_code
_entity_poly.pdbx_strand_id
1 'polypeptide(L)' 'MLAKVVSCAIVGLEADLVDVEVDVIRGAPAFNLVGLPDAAVRERRDRVHSA' A
#
# COMPACT_ATOMS: atom_id res chain seq x y z
N MET A 1 -6.79 -12.87 -0.75
CA MET A 1 -6.67 -11.66 -1.60
C MET A 1 -8.03 -10.98 -1.62
N LEU A 2 -8.16 -9.78 -1.04
CA LEU A 2 -9.43 -9.03 -1.00
C LEU A 2 -9.59 -8.09 -2.20
N ALA A 3 -8.54 -7.36 -2.56
CA ALA A 3 -8.56 -6.40 -3.66
C ALA A 3 -7.21 -6.36 -4.36
N LYS A 4 -7.23 -6.03 -5.66
CA LYS A 4 -6.06 -5.77 -6.49
C LYS A 4 -6.32 -4.53 -7.34
N VAL A 5 -5.38 -3.60 -7.37
CA VAL A 5 -5.50 -2.32 -8.07
C VAL A 5 -4.21 -2.04 -8.84
N VAL A 6 -4.35 -1.61 -10.09
CA VAL A 6 -3.23 -1.09 -10.88
C VAL A 6 -2.94 0.33 -10.43
N SER A 7 -1.68 0.60 -10.10
CA SER A 7 -1.17 1.90 -9.67
C SER A 7 0.13 2.23 -10.41
N CYS A 8 0.75 3.36 -10.08
CA CYS A 8 2.11 3.67 -10.46
C CYS A 8 2.98 4.00 -9.24
N ALA A 9 4.28 3.77 -9.37
CA ALA A 9 5.32 4.21 -8.44
C ALA A 9 6.34 5.07 -9.20
N ILE A 10 6.90 6.08 -8.53
CA ILE A 10 7.96 6.90 -9.12
C ILE A 10 9.31 6.27 -8.82
N VAL A 11 10.04 5.90 -9.86
CA VAL A 11 11.39 5.34 -9.77
C VAL A 11 12.34 6.29 -10.48
N GLY A 12 13.07 7.10 -9.70
CA GLY A 12 13.88 8.18 -10.24
C GLY A 12 13.02 9.29 -10.84
N LEU A 13 13.00 9.39 -12.17
CA LEU A 13 12.22 10.38 -12.93
C LEU A 13 11.09 9.77 -13.77
N GLU A 14 10.93 8.45 -13.70
CA GLU A 14 9.95 7.70 -14.48
C GLU A 14 8.83 7.16 -13.58
N ALA A 15 7.68 6.88 -14.18
CA ALA A 15 6.55 6.26 -13.51
C ALA A 15 6.43 4.81 -13.99
N ASP A 16 6.64 3.88 -13.06
CA ASP A 16 6.49 2.45 -13.32
C ASP A 16 5.10 1.99 -12.89
N LEU A 17 4.45 1.16 -13.72
CA LEU A 17 3.21 0.51 -13.35
C LEU A 17 3.46 -0.55 -12.27
N VAL A 18 2.64 -0.55 -11.24
CA VAL A 18 2.72 -1.50 -10.13
C VAL A 18 1.35 -2.04 -9.78
N ASP A 19 1.31 -3.29 -9.37
CA ASP A 19 0.13 -3.93 -8.82
C ASP A 19 0.13 -3.80 -7.30
N VAL A 20 -0.94 -3.22 -6.75
CA VAL A 20 -1.16 -3.15 -5.31
C VAL A 20 -2.19 -4.20 -4.92
N GLU A 21 -1.80 -5.10 -4.03
CA GLU A 21 -2.64 -6.18 -3.54
C GLU A 21 -2.96 -5.95 -2.05
N VAL A 22 -4.23 -6.18 -1.70
CA VAL A 22 -4.71 -6.06 -0.32
C VAL A 22 -5.28 -7.40 0.11
N ASP A 23 -4.85 -7.88 1.26
CA ASP A 23 -5.40 -9.04 1.94
C ASP A 23 -5.97 -8.64 3.30
N VAL A 24 -7.06 -9.28 3.71
CA VAL A 24 -7.69 -9.03 5.00
C VAL A 24 -8.00 -10.38 5.64
N ILE A 25 -7.44 -10.60 6.82
CA ILE A 25 -7.69 -11.75 7.66
C ILE A 25 -8.47 -11.35 8.91
N ARG A 26 -9.26 -12.27 9.46
CA ARG A 26 -9.93 -12.06 10.76
C ARG A 26 -8.90 -12.22 11.88
N GLY A 27 -8.85 -11.28 12.81
CA GLY A 27 -7.89 -11.31 13.91
C GLY A 27 -7.75 -9.95 14.60
N ALA A 28 -6.65 -9.80 15.35
CA ALA A 28 -6.31 -8.53 15.98
C ALA A 28 -6.08 -7.42 14.93
N PRO A 29 -6.42 -6.15 15.23
CA PRO A 29 -6.15 -5.03 14.33
C PRO A 29 -4.65 -4.90 14.06
N ALA A 30 -4.26 -5.13 12.81
CA ALA A 30 -2.90 -4.95 12.35
C ALA A 30 -2.91 -4.42 10.92
N PHE A 31 -1.98 -3.51 10.61
CA PHE A 31 -1.76 -3.01 9.26
C PHE A 31 -0.31 -3.24 8.89
N ASN A 32 -0.07 -4.16 7.96
CA ASN A 32 1.26 -4.52 7.50
C ASN A 32 1.43 -4.02 6.06
N LEU A 33 2.48 -3.23 5.83
CA LEU A 33 2.84 -2.72 4.51
C LEU A 33 4.15 -3.38 4.08
N VAL A 34 4.13 -4.07 2.95
CA VAL A 34 5.26 -4.85 2.39
C VAL A 34 5.59 -4.39 0.96
N GLY A 35 6.71 -4.85 0.40
CA GLY A 35 7.10 -4.50 -0.98
C GLY A 35 7.99 -3.27 -1.12
N LEU A 36 8.78 -2.93 -0.08
CA LEU A 36 9.70 -1.78 -0.06
C LEU A 36 9.02 -0.42 -0.39
N PRO A 37 7.92 -0.07 0.29
CA PRO A 37 7.23 1.18 0.09
C PRO A 37 8.10 2.37 0.50
N ASP A 38 7.92 3.50 -0.18
CA ASP A 38 8.57 4.75 0.20
C ASP A 38 8.01 5.34 1.52
N ALA A 39 8.62 6.42 1.99
CA ALA A 39 8.20 7.09 3.21
C ALA A 39 6.77 7.67 3.12
N ALA A 40 6.41 8.24 1.97
CA ALA A 40 5.11 8.86 1.77
C ALA A 40 3.98 7.83 1.91
N VAL A 41 4.12 6.65 1.30
CA VAL A 41 3.15 5.55 1.44
C VAL A 41 3.09 5.07 2.88
N ARG A 42 4.23 4.93 3.57
CA ARG A 42 4.28 4.51 4.98
C ARG A 42 3.59 5.49 5.94
N GLU A 43 3.65 6.79 5.67
CA GLU A 43 3.01 7.83 6.48
C GLU A 43 1.49 7.91 6.24
N ARG A 44 1.04 7.55 5.04
CA ARG A 44 -0.38 7.61 4.66
C ARG A 44 -1.26 6.62 5.43
N ARG A 45 -0.67 5.61 6.08
CA ARG A 45 -1.39 4.58 6.86
C ARG A 45 -2.30 5.18 7.94
N ASP A 46 -1.84 6.23 8.63
CA ASP A 46 -2.57 6.79 9.78
C ASP A 46 -3.84 7.50 9.28
N ARG A 47 -3.77 8.11 8.09
CA ARG A 47 -4.91 8.74 7.43
C ARG A 47 -5.95 7.73 6.96
N VAL A 48 -5.51 6.59 6.44
CA VAL A 48 -6.43 5.49 6.05
C VAL A 48 -7.13 4.92 7.28
N HIS A 49 -6.44 4.83 8.41
CA HIS A 49 -7.06 4.37 9.65
C HIS A 49 -8.09 5.35 10.23
N SER A 50 -7.91 6.66 10.01
CA SER A 50 -8.83 7.70 10.50
C SER A 50 -10.08 7.93 9.64
N ALA A 51 -10.11 7.42 8.41
CA ALA A 51 -11.19 7.62 7.44
C ALA A 51 -12.26 6.53 7.56
#